data_AF-A0A0E0KUY4-F1
#
_entry.id   AF-A0A0E0KUY4-F1
#
_cell.length_a   1.000
_cell.length_b   1.000
_cell.length_c   1.000
_cell.angle_alpha   90.00
_cell.angle_beta   90.00
_cell.angle_gamma   90.00
#
_symmetry.space_group_name_H-M   'P 1'
#
loop_
_entity.id
_entity.type
_entity.pdbx_description
1 polymer ?
#
loop_
_entity_poly.entity_id
_entity_poly.type
_entity_poly.pdbx_seq_one_letter_code
_entity_poly.pdbx_strand_id
1 'polypeptide(L)'
;MYNRRDAWARGDLHEFGRLISASGRSSIPNYECGSKEMIQLYEILLKAPGVLGARFSGAGFRGCCLAIVESGHAEEAAAFVRVEYEKAQPELVSKIQPDRRVLVCQPGDGARVI
;
A
#
# COMPACT_ATOMS: atom_id res chain seq x y z
N MET A 1 13.71 6.30 -20.54
CA MET A 1 13.75 5.98 -19.10
C MET A 1 12.32 6.06 -18.59
N TYR A 2 11.69 4.97 -18.14
CA TYR A 2 10.30 5.00 -17.70
C TYR A 2 10.22 5.66 -16.32
N ASN A 3 9.56 6.83 -16.23
CA ASN A 3 9.46 7.64 -15.02
C ASN A 3 8.02 7.60 -14.47
N ARG A 4 7.87 7.39 -13.16
CA ARG A 4 6.58 7.45 -12.44
C ARG A 4 5.86 8.78 -12.69
N ARG A 5 6.60 9.90 -12.76
CA ARG A 5 6.04 11.22 -13.05
C ARG A 5 5.33 11.26 -14.41
N ASP A 6 5.91 10.62 -15.41
CA ASP A 6 5.40 10.68 -16.78
C ASP A 6 4.19 9.77 -16.95
N ALA A 7 4.18 8.59 -16.30
CA ALA A 7 3.01 7.72 -16.25
C ALA A 7 1.82 8.43 -15.57
N TRP A 8 2.07 9.08 -14.42
CA TRP A 8 1.08 9.90 -13.74
C TRP A 8 0.56 11.04 -14.63
N ALA A 9 1.46 11.79 -15.28
CA ALA A 9 1.09 12.93 -16.12
C ALA A 9 0.23 12.54 -17.34
N ARG A 10 0.35 11.29 -17.83
CA ARG A 10 -0.48 10.76 -18.93
C ARG A 10 -1.78 10.09 -18.45
N GLY A 11 -2.02 10.02 -17.14
CA GLY A 11 -3.17 9.30 -16.58
C GLY A 11 -3.05 7.77 -16.68
N ASP A 12 -1.86 7.24 -16.94
CA ASP A 12 -1.63 5.80 -17.03
C ASP A 12 -1.42 5.22 -15.62
N LEU A 13 -2.54 4.98 -14.93
CA LEU A 13 -2.54 4.51 -13.54
C LEU A 13 -2.04 3.07 -13.39
N HIS A 14 -2.17 2.24 -14.43
CA HIS A 14 -1.64 0.88 -14.43
C HIS A 14 -0.11 0.89 -14.46
N GLU A 15 0.49 1.65 -15.38
CA GLU A 15 1.95 1.79 -15.43
C GLU A 15 2.49 2.47 -14.17
N PHE A 16 1.79 3.50 -13.69
CA PHE A 16 2.15 4.16 -12.43
C PHE A 16 2.15 3.17 -11.25
N GLY A 17 1.08 2.38 -11.11
CA GLY A 17 0.96 1.34 -10.08
C GLY A 17 2.06 0.27 -10.19
N ARG A 18 2.33 -0.22 -11.40
CA ARG A 18 3.42 -1.17 -11.67
C ARG A 18 4.78 -0.63 -11.23
N LEU A 19 5.07 0.64 -11.53
CA LEU A 19 6.32 1.30 -11.12
C LEU A 19 6.39 1.54 -9.60
N ILE A 20 5.26 1.80 -8.94
CA ILE A 20 5.16 1.90 -7.48
C ILE A 20 5.53 0.55 -6.83
N SER A 21 4.94 -0.55 -7.31
CA SER A 21 5.24 -1.92 -6.86
C SER A 21 6.68 -2.32 -7.13
N ALA A 22 7.22 -2.00 -8.31
CA ALA A 22 8.62 -2.26 -8.63
C ALA A 22 9.57 -1.56 -7.64
N SER A 23 9.28 -0.30 -7.30
CA SER A 23 10.03 0.43 -6.27
C SER A 23 9.93 -0.23 -4.90
N GLY A 24 8.73 -0.62 -4.46
CA GLY A 24 8.52 -1.30 -3.17
C GLY A 24 9.27 -2.63 -3.10
N ARG A 25 9.13 -3.47 -4.13
CA ARG A 25 9.83 -4.76 -4.23
C ARG A 25 11.34 -4.61 -4.18
N SER A 26 11.91 -3.63 -4.88
CA SER A 26 13.37 -3.43 -4.89
C SER A 26 13.95 -3.03 -3.55
N SER A 27 13.16 -2.38 -2.68
CA SER A 27 13.61 -1.96 -1.35
C SER A 27 13.88 -3.14 -0.42
N ILE A 28 13.25 -4.30 -0.66
CA ILE A 28 13.46 -5.51 0.15
C ILE A 28 14.89 -6.04 -0.03
N PRO A 29 15.37 -6.42 -1.23
CA PRO A 29 16.73 -6.93 -1.38
C PRO A 29 17.80 -5.84 -1.42
N ASN A 30 17.51 -4.65 -1.97
CA ASN A 30 18.56 -3.65 -2.21
C ASN A 30 18.85 -2.76 -1.01
N TYR A 31 17.86 -2.57 -0.14
CA TYR A 31 17.96 -1.75 1.06
C TYR A 31 17.66 -2.54 2.33
N GLU A 32 17.44 -3.86 2.22
CA GLU A 32 17.12 -4.75 3.33
C GLU A 32 15.97 -4.22 4.20
N CYS A 33 15.02 -3.52 3.55
CA CYS A 33 13.89 -2.88 4.20
C CYS A 33 12.69 -3.80 4.29
N GLY A 34 11.91 -3.64 5.37
CA GLY A 34 10.71 -4.40 5.64
C GLY A 34 10.96 -5.55 6.61
N SER A 35 10.17 -5.60 7.68
CA SER A 35 10.07 -6.80 8.51
C SER A 35 9.26 -7.89 7.80
N LYS A 36 9.27 -9.11 8.33
CA LYS A 36 8.45 -10.23 7.82
C LYS A 36 6.97 -9.82 7.70
N GLU A 37 6.46 -9.15 8.72
CA GLU A 37 5.07 -8.68 8.81
C GLU A 37 4.75 -7.67 7.69
N MET A 38 5.67 -6.72 7.44
CA MET A 38 5.51 -5.71 6.38
C MET A 38 5.55 -6.33 4.98
N ILE A 39 6.47 -7.27 4.74
CA ILE A 39 6.57 -7.97 3.45
C ILE A 39 5.27 -8.73 3.17
N GLN A 40 4.73 -9.44 4.17
CA GLN A 40 3.45 -10.13 4.03
C GLN A 40 2.29 -9.18 3.77
N LEU A 41 2.22 -8.04 4.47
CA LEU A 41 1.20 -7.01 4.19
C LEU A 41 1.29 -6.50 2.75
N TYR A 42 2.51 -6.23 2.28
CA TYR A 42 2.76 -5.79 0.91
C TYR A 42 2.31 -6.84 -0.12
N GLU A 43 2.64 -8.11 0.09
CA GLU A 43 2.20 -9.20 -0.79
C GLU A 43 0.69 -9.41 -0.80
N ILE A 44 0.02 -9.20 0.34
CA ILE A 44 -1.45 -9.24 0.45
C ILE A 44 -2.05 -8.07 -0.32
N LEU A 45 -1.52 -6.85 -0.18
CA LEU A 45 -2.01 -5.68 -0.91
C LEU A 45 -1.95 -5.86 -2.42
N LEU A 46 -0.87 -6.47 -2.94
CA LEU A 46 -0.75 -6.75 -4.37
C LEU A 46 -1.79 -7.74 -4.94
N LYS A 47 -2.45 -8.51 -4.07
CA LYS A 47 -3.50 -9.47 -4.44
C LYS A 47 -4.91 -8.91 -4.25
N ALA A 48 -5.03 -7.74 -3.62
CA ALA A 48 -6.32 -7.18 -3.28
C ALA A 48 -7.06 -6.67 -4.54
N PRO A 49 -8.40 -6.80 -4.60
CA PRO A 49 -9.19 -6.35 -5.74
C PRO A 49 -8.94 -4.88 -6.09
N GLY A 50 -8.78 -4.58 -7.39
CA GLY A 50 -8.58 -3.22 -7.89
C GLY A 50 -7.28 -2.53 -7.47
N VAL A 51 -6.34 -3.20 -6.78
CA VAL A 51 -5.04 -2.61 -6.44
C VAL A 51 -4.16 -2.56 -7.69
N LEU A 52 -3.76 -1.34 -8.05
CA LEU A 52 -2.88 -1.04 -9.19
C LEU A 52 -1.40 -1.17 -8.81
N GLY A 53 -1.07 -0.90 -7.54
CA GLY A 53 0.26 -1.12 -7.01
C GLY A 53 0.40 -0.74 -5.55
N ALA A 54 1.41 -1.30 -4.89
CA ALA A 54 1.66 -1.09 -3.47
C ALA A 54 3.13 -0.80 -3.20
N ARG A 55 3.44 -0.24 -2.03
CA ARG A 55 4.83 -0.09 -1.55
C ARG A 55 4.87 0.12 -0.05
N PHE A 56 6.04 -0.06 0.53
CA PHE A 56 6.31 0.44 1.88
C PHE A 56 6.23 1.97 1.92
N SER A 57 5.72 2.49 3.03
CA SER A 57 5.66 3.91 3.35
C SER A 57 6.26 4.17 4.73
N GLY A 58 7.00 5.28 4.86
CA GLY A 58 7.77 5.60 6.07
C GLY A 58 9.18 4.99 6.09
N ALA A 59 9.77 4.89 7.29
CA ALA A 59 11.18 4.55 7.47
C ALA A 59 11.55 3.06 7.21
N GLY A 60 10.59 2.21 6.83
CA GLY A 60 10.87 0.84 6.36
C GLY A 60 11.09 -0.24 7.42
N PHE A 61 11.21 0.10 8.71
CA PHE A 61 11.47 -0.88 9.78
C PHE A 61 10.24 -1.25 10.63
N ARG A 62 9.28 -0.31 10.77
CA ARG A 62 7.91 -0.48 11.28
C ARG A 62 7.08 0.64 10.66
N GLY A 63 5.90 0.34 10.12
CA GLY A 63 5.13 1.37 9.44
C GLY A 63 3.92 0.83 8.69
N CYS A 64 3.49 1.59 7.70
CA CYS A 64 2.36 1.25 6.86
C CYS A 64 2.84 0.85 5.46
N CYS A 65 2.01 0.06 4.79
CA CYS A 65 2.07 -0.05 3.34
C CYS A 65 1.04 0.89 2.74
N LEU A 66 1.36 1.46 1.58
CA LEU A 66 0.43 2.23 0.76
C LEU A 66 0.07 1.37 -0.45
N ALA A 67 -1.20 1.33 -0.82
CA ALA A 67 -1.66 0.83 -2.10
C ALA A 67 -2.46 1.90 -2.86
N ILE A 68 -2.27 1.95 -4.17
CA ILE A 68 -3.12 2.70 -5.10
C ILE A 68 -4.18 1.72 -5.58
N VAL A 69 -5.44 2.09 -5.41
CA VAL A 69 -6.61 1.25 -5.73
C VAL A 69 -7.54 2.02 -6.65
N GLU A 70 -8.20 1.32 -7.55
CA GLU A 70 -9.32 1.87 -8.32
C GLU A 70 -10.43 2.33 -7.36
N SER A 71 -11.00 3.51 -7.63
CA SER A 71 -11.98 4.14 -6.73
C SER A 71 -13.20 3.24 -6.43
N GLY A 72 -13.66 2.46 -7.40
CA GLY A 72 -14.78 1.52 -7.24
C GLY A 72 -14.48 0.28 -6.40
N HIS A 73 -13.20 -0.02 -6.13
CA HIS A 73 -12.75 -1.22 -5.43
C HIS A 73 -12.17 -0.93 -4.05
N ALA A 74 -12.16 0.33 -3.59
CA ALA A 74 -11.45 0.72 -2.36
C ALA A 74 -11.93 -0.02 -1.10
N GLU A 75 -13.25 -0.14 -0.90
CA GLU A 75 -13.80 -0.84 0.27
C GLU A 75 -13.63 -2.35 0.17
N GLU A 76 -13.75 -2.92 -1.03
CA GLU A 76 -13.51 -4.34 -1.28
C GLU A 76 -12.04 -4.71 -1.01
N ALA A 77 -11.11 -3.90 -1.51
CA ALA A 77 -9.69 -4.04 -1.25
C ALA A 77 -9.38 -3.94 0.26
N ALA A 78 -9.99 -2.97 0.94
CA ALA A 78 -9.80 -2.78 2.38
C ALA A 78 -10.32 -3.98 3.19
N ALA A 79 -11.50 -4.52 2.84
CA ALA A 79 -12.06 -5.71 3.45
C ALA A 79 -11.18 -6.94 3.21
N PHE A 80 -10.74 -7.15 1.97
CA PHE A 80 -9.82 -8.24 1.60
C PHE A 80 -8.53 -8.18 2.44
N VAL A 81 -7.88 -7.01 2.50
CA VAL A 81 -6.62 -6.83 3.23
C VAL A 81 -6.81 -7.07 4.73
N ARG A 82 -7.91 -6.60 5.33
CA ARG A 82 -8.20 -6.85 6.76
C ARG A 82 -8.26 -8.35 7.05
N VAL A 83 -9.03 -9.10 6.25
CA VAL A 83 -9.21 -10.55 6.43
C VAL A 83 -7.92 -11.32 6.21
N GLU A 84 -7.22 -11.07 5.10
CA GLU A 84 -6.01 -11.82 4.76
C GLU A 84 -4.85 -11.49 5.69
N TYR A 85 -4.73 -10.24 6.15
CA TYR A 85 -3.68 -9.86 7.08
C TYR A 85 -3.93 -10.39 8.50
N GLU A 86 -5.19 -10.45 8.95
CA GLU A 86 -5.54 -11.07 10.24
C GLU A 86 -5.19 -12.57 10.27
N LYS A 87 -5.38 -13.29 9.16
CA LYS A 87 -4.93 -14.68 9.02
C LYS A 87 -3.41 -14.80 9.07
N ALA A 88 -2.69 -13.89 8.40
CA ALA A 88 -1.24 -13.94 8.32
C ALA A 88 -0.53 -13.51 9.62
N GLN A 89 -1.15 -12.58 10.37
CA GLN A 89 -0.54 -11.90 11.52
C GLN A 89 -1.52 -11.71 12.70
N PRO A 90 -2.15 -12.78 13.23
CA PRO A 90 -3.23 -12.67 14.22
C PRO A 90 -2.78 -12.00 15.53
N GLU A 91 -1.58 -12.33 16.01
CA GLU A 91 -1.01 -11.77 17.26
C GLU A 91 -0.67 -10.28 17.17
N LEU A 92 -0.35 -9.79 15.97
CA LEU A 92 -0.10 -8.37 15.75
C LEU A 92 -1.42 -7.62 15.63
N VAL A 93 -2.36 -8.20 14.88
CA VAL A 93 -3.69 -7.62 14.63
C VAL A 93 -4.52 -7.53 15.92
N SER A 94 -4.40 -8.48 16.84
CA SER A 94 -5.08 -8.45 18.16
C SER A 94 -4.69 -7.24 19.03
N LYS A 95 -3.51 -6.65 18.78
CA LYS A 95 -2.98 -5.48 19.49
C LYS A 95 -3.38 -4.15 18.84
N ILE A 96 -4.07 -4.17 17.71
CA ILE A 96 -4.45 -2.99 16.93
C ILE A 96 -5.98 -2.85 16.93
N GLN A 97 -6.46 -1.66 17.27
CA GLN A 97 -7.88 -1.32 17.22
C GLN A 97 -8.43 -1.51 15.80
N PRO A 98 -9.59 -2.18 15.62
CA PRO A 98 -10.13 -2.53 14.30
C PRO A 98 -10.24 -1.38 13.30
N ASP A 99 -10.65 -0.21 13.75
CA ASP A 99 -10.83 1.03 12.97
C ASP A 99 -9.51 1.63 12.48
N ARG A 100 -8.36 1.20 13.02
CA ARG A 100 -7.03 1.73 12.70
C ARG A 100 -6.17 0.79 11.85
N ARG A 101 -6.71 -0.35 11.42
CA ARG A 101 -5.96 -1.40 10.70
C ARG A 101 -5.76 -1.06 9.22
N VAL A 102 -6.81 -0.57 8.56
CA VAL A 102 -6.80 -0.19 7.13
C VAL A 102 -7.62 1.07 6.94
N LEU A 103 -7.00 2.08 6.34
CA LEU A 103 -7.59 3.39 6.08
C LEU A 103 -7.70 3.61 4.57
N VAL A 104 -8.90 3.95 4.10
CA VAL A 104 -9.12 4.42 2.73
C VAL A 104 -9.01 5.94 2.74
N CYS A 105 -8.10 6.47 1.93
CA CYS A 105 -7.80 7.90 1.90
C CYS A 105 -7.87 8.43 0.46
N GLN A 106 -8.22 9.70 0.32
CA GLN A 106 -8.08 10.46 -0.91
C GLN A 106 -6.97 11.50 -0.78
N PRO A 107 -6.32 11.92 -1.87
CA PRO A 107 -5.43 13.07 -1.85
C PRO A 107 -6.18 14.31 -1.36
N GLY A 108 -5.65 14.98 -0.34
CA GLY A 108 -6.21 16.21 0.22
C GLY A 108 -5.30 17.42 0.02
N ASP A 109 -5.82 18.60 0.33
CA ASP A 109 -5.06 19.84 0.29
C ASP A 109 -3.98 19.91 1.39
N GLY A 110 -3.01 20.80 1.18
CA GLY A 110 -2.05 21.18 2.23
C GLY A 110 -2.68 22.03 3.34
N ALA A 111 -1.92 22.23 4.40
CA ALA A 111 -2.32 23.08 5.53
C ALA A 111 -2.62 24.52 5.07
N ARG A 112 -3.75 25.07 5.51
CA ARG A 112 -4.17 26.45 5.23
C ARG A 112 -4.83 27.06 6.47
N VAL A 113 -4.78 28.39 6.57
CA VAL A 113 -5.58 29.14 7.55
C VAL A 113 -6.99 29.27 6.98
N ILE A 114 -7.99 29.02 7.84
CA ILE A 114 -9.41 29.11 7.51
C ILE A 114 -9.97 30.41 8.09
#